data_AF-A0A353BDR7-F1
#
_entry.id   AF-A0A353BDR7-F1
#
_cell.length_a   1.000
_cell.length_b   1.000
_cell.length_c   1.000
_cell.angle_alpha   90.00
_cell.angle_beta   90.00
_cell.angle_gamma   90.00
#
_symmetry.space_group_name_H-M   'P 1'
#
loop_
_entity.id
_entity.type
_entity.pdbx_description
1 polymer ?
#
loop_
_entity_poly.entity_id
_entity_poly.type
_entity_poly.pdbx_seq_one_letter_code
_entity_poly.pdbx_strand_id
1 'polypeptide(L)'
;QAVTSDTWLLHLKFRVPRRSFTKGELTKVLQLDELEELENLPQYASDSRVKVKSAGAWLEMEIRPHTFQEIDTQKFWKWLEDASFAFLGKSRGPAPGEQVAAAGASASSDPKKSMPWKVLKQRWHSLRKGFPAGADIVWPAETLSVFIQAIHQSAGGGRWRWDEQTIARYILPGQKEPWLILHTKRPEGLIAVLNGPAGYDPGDLKDSLPMPVQITSAEDGKEQVQISFTKLQQPRDRSVRKLLSTHRDYVSKSQATV
;
A
#
# COMPACT_ATOMS: atom_id res chain seq x y z
N GLN A 1 15.73 -12.52 -12.62
CA GLN A 1 16.04 -13.88 -12.12
C GLN A 1 16.22 -14.78 -13.32
N ALA A 2 17.26 -15.63 -13.34
CA ALA A 2 17.46 -16.63 -14.38
C ALA A 2 17.34 -18.03 -13.75
N VAL A 3 16.61 -18.94 -14.41
CA VAL A 3 16.38 -20.32 -13.94
C VAL A 3 16.52 -21.28 -15.11
N THR A 4 17.26 -22.37 -14.94
CA THR A 4 17.46 -23.44 -15.92
C THR A 4 16.64 -24.68 -15.53
N SER A 5 15.32 -24.49 -15.38
CA SER A 5 14.41 -25.58 -14.96
C SER A 5 13.99 -26.51 -16.08
N ASP A 6 14.15 -26.08 -17.35
CA ASP A 6 13.89 -26.88 -18.54
C ASP A 6 15.20 -27.30 -19.21
N THR A 7 15.23 -28.49 -19.81
CA THR A 7 16.41 -29.08 -20.46
C THR A 7 16.91 -28.27 -21.67
N TRP A 8 16.01 -27.50 -22.30
CA TRP A 8 16.26 -26.86 -23.58
C TRP A 8 16.11 -25.34 -23.56
N LEU A 9 15.49 -24.77 -22.53
CA LEU A 9 15.15 -23.35 -22.47
C LEU A 9 15.65 -22.73 -21.17
N LEU A 10 16.24 -21.55 -21.28
CA LEU A 10 16.55 -20.71 -20.14
C LEU A 10 15.34 -19.85 -19.80
N HIS A 11 14.91 -19.82 -18.53
CA HIS A 11 13.83 -18.92 -18.11
C HIS A 11 14.41 -17.63 -17.55
N LEU A 12 14.23 -16.53 -18.28
CA LEU A 12 14.59 -15.20 -17.84
C LEU A 12 13.34 -14.45 -17.36
N LYS A 13 13.28 -14.14 -16.07
CA LYS A 13 12.16 -13.43 -15.44
C LYS A 13 12.56 -12.02 -15.01
N PHE A 14 11.82 -11.05 -15.51
CA PHE A 14 11.99 -9.62 -15.25
C PHE A 14 10.75 -9.05 -14.58
N ARG A 15 10.93 -8.17 -13.59
CA ARG A 15 9.84 -7.38 -13.00
C ARG A 15 9.97 -5.94 -13.44
N VAL A 16 8.93 -5.40 -14.06
CA VAL A 16 8.91 -4.03 -14.58
C VAL A 16 7.60 -3.31 -14.19
N PRO A 17 7.56 -1.97 -14.10
CA PRO A 17 6.36 -1.25 -13.69
C PRO A 17 5.19 -1.46 -14.68
N ARG A 18 3.94 -1.48 -14.18
CA ARG A 18 2.72 -1.92 -14.90
C ARG A 18 2.28 -1.07 -16.12
N ARG A 19 3.10 -0.12 -16.59
CA ARG A 19 2.81 0.74 -17.75
C ARG A 19 4.03 1.10 -18.59
N SER A 20 5.20 0.54 -18.26
CA SER A 20 6.45 0.92 -18.90
C SER A 20 6.82 0.02 -20.08
N PHE A 21 6.24 -1.18 -20.15
CA PHE A 21 6.55 -2.17 -21.18
C PHE A 21 5.31 -2.99 -21.52
N THR A 22 5.21 -3.40 -22.78
CA THR A 22 4.15 -4.27 -23.28
C THR A 22 4.71 -5.59 -23.83
N LYS A 23 3.85 -6.63 -23.89
CA LYS A 23 4.22 -7.91 -24.54
C LYS A 23 4.63 -7.68 -26.00
N GLY A 24 3.87 -6.87 -26.73
CA GLY A 24 4.09 -6.63 -28.16
C GLY A 24 5.43 -5.95 -28.47
N GLU A 25 5.86 -4.97 -27.65
CA GLU A 25 7.17 -4.35 -27.79
C GLU A 25 8.29 -5.37 -27.55
N LEU A 26 8.18 -6.19 -26.50
CA LEU A 26 9.19 -7.19 -26.20
C LEU A 26 9.29 -8.28 -27.27
N THR A 27 8.16 -8.74 -27.80
CA THR A 27 8.13 -9.69 -28.91
C THR A 27 8.80 -9.11 -30.16
N LYS A 28 8.61 -7.81 -30.46
CA LYS A 28 9.29 -7.12 -31.58
C LYS A 28 10.80 -6.91 -31.35
N VAL A 29 11.21 -6.73 -30.09
CA VAL A 29 12.63 -6.56 -29.73
C VAL A 29 13.39 -7.87 -29.90
N LEU A 30 12.81 -8.97 -29.44
CA LEU A 30 13.45 -10.28 -29.42
C LEU A 30 13.34 -11.04 -30.74
N GLN A 31 12.22 -10.89 -31.47
CA GLN A 31 11.94 -11.65 -32.71
C GLN A 31 12.27 -13.14 -32.58
N LEU A 32 11.87 -13.76 -31.47
CA LEU A 32 12.13 -15.18 -31.23
C LEU A 32 11.33 -16.02 -32.22
N ASP A 33 12.02 -16.92 -32.91
CA ASP A 33 11.38 -17.92 -33.76
C ASP A 33 10.44 -18.80 -32.93
N GLU A 34 9.37 -19.28 -33.57
CA GLU A 34 8.43 -20.19 -32.95
C GLU A 34 9.12 -21.53 -32.65
N LEU A 35 8.75 -22.18 -31.55
CA LEU A 35 9.38 -23.43 -31.11
C LEU A 35 9.31 -24.54 -32.17
N GLU A 36 8.35 -24.47 -33.08
CA GLU A 36 8.12 -25.42 -34.17
C GLU A 36 9.15 -25.29 -35.31
N GLU A 37 9.85 -24.15 -35.42
CA GLU A 37 10.87 -23.90 -36.44
C GLU A 37 12.30 -24.28 -35.97
N LEU A 38 12.47 -24.68 -34.69
CA LEU A 38 13.74 -25.15 -34.16
C LEU A 38 13.91 -26.66 -34.44
N GLU A 39 14.76 -26.99 -35.43
CA GLU A 39 14.96 -28.32 -36.04
C GLU A 39 15.35 -29.49 -35.09
N ASN A 40 15.36 -29.34 -33.76
CA ASN A 40 15.81 -30.39 -32.83
C ASN A 40 15.03 -30.50 -31.51
N LEU A 41 13.80 -29.98 -31.39
CA LEU A 41 13.01 -30.13 -30.16
C LEU A 41 11.90 -31.18 -30.30
N PRO A 42 11.78 -32.16 -29.38
CA PRO A 42 10.64 -33.07 -29.37
C PRO A 42 9.35 -32.25 -29.19
N GLN A 43 8.33 -32.63 -29.96
CA GLN A 43 7.06 -31.94 -30.18
C GLN A 43 6.37 -31.54 -28.86
N TYR A 44 6.73 -30.38 -28.30
CA TYR A 44 6.07 -29.80 -27.14
C TYR A 44 5.29 -28.56 -27.58
N ALA A 45 3.97 -28.69 -27.38
CA ALA A 45 2.90 -27.79 -27.79
C ALA A 45 3.18 -26.31 -27.54
N SER A 46 3.04 -25.49 -28.60
CA SER A 46 2.47 -24.12 -28.67
C SER A 46 2.67 -23.14 -27.48
N ASP A 47 3.70 -23.31 -26.67
CA ASP A 47 3.84 -22.54 -25.44
C ASP A 47 4.62 -21.24 -25.73
N SER A 48 3.92 -20.10 -25.71
CA SER A 48 4.48 -18.79 -26.07
C SER A 48 5.82 -18.52 -25.37
N ARG A 49 6.89 -18.28 -26.15
CA ARG A 49 8.26 -18.01 -25.66
C ARG A 49 8.41 -16.71 -24.87
N VAL A 50 7.41 -15.84 -24.97
CA VAL A 50 7.29 -14.61 -24.18
C VAL A 50 5.98 -14.65 -23.41
N LYS A 51 6.06 -14.73 -22.09
CA LYS A 51 4.89 -14.67 -21.20
C LYS A 51 4.91 -13.38 -20.40
N VAL A 52 3.76 -12.75 -20.28
CA VAL A 52 3.59 -11.56 -19.44
C VAL A 52 2.45 -11.83 -18.47
N LYS A 53 2.73 -11.71 -17.18
CA LYS A 53 1.73 -11.83 -16.14
C LYS A 53 1.74 -10.59 -15.25
N SER A 54 0.55 -10.22 -14.80
CA SER A 54 0.37 -9.12 -13.86
C SER A 54 0.71 -9.59 -12.43
N ALA A 55 1.63 -8.89 -11.76
CA ALA A 55 2.04 -9.14 -10.38
C ALA A 55 1.80 -7.87 -9.51
N GLY A 56 0.53 -7.52 -9.30
CA GLY A 56 0.13 -6.34 -8.57
C GLY A 56 0.50 -5.03 -9.30
N ALA A 57 1.38 -4.23 -8.69
CA ALA A 57 1.89 -2.97 -9.29
C ALA A 57 3.00 -3.19 -10.32
N TRP A 58 3.42 -4.44 -10.51
CA TRP A 58 4.47 -4.85 -11.42
C TRP A 58 3.90 -5.77 -12.49
N LEU A 59 4.58 -5.81 -13.64
CA LEU A 59 4.47 -6.85 -14.65
C LEU A 59 5.66 -7.78 -14.48
N GLU A 60 5.40 -9.08 -14.47
CA GLU A 60 6.44 -10.08 -14.59
C GLU A 60 6.47 -10.55 -16.05
N MET A 61 7.60 -10.34 -16.70
CA MET A 61 7.86 -10.75 -18.08
C MET A 61 8.84 -11.92 -18.04
N GLU A 62 8.44 -13.03 -18.65
CA GLU A 62 9.24 -14.24 -18.80
C GLU A 62 9.61 -14.40 -20.27
N ILE A 63 10.90 -14.57 -20.53
CA ILE A 63 11.46 -14.83 -21.85
C ILE A 63 12.17 -16.18 -21.79
N ARG A 64 12.00 -16.97 -22.85
CA ARG A 64 12.58 -18.32 -22.96
C ARG A 64 13.52 -18.42 -24.17
N PRO A 65 14.76 -17.92 -24.09
CA PRO A 65 15.77 -18.20 -25.11
C PRO A 65 16.20 -19.67 -25.07
N HIS A 66 16.44 -20.22 -26.25
CA HIS A 66 17.07 -21.51 -26.50
C HIS A 66 18.59 -21.34 -26.68
N THR A 67 19.02 -20.30 -27.40
CA THR A 67 20.45 -20.00 -27.61
C THR A 67 20.80 -18.60 -27.10
N PHE A 68 22.09 -18.37 -26.84
CA PHE A 68 22.56 -17.04 -26.44
C PHE A 68 22.40 -16.01 -27.57
N GLN A 69 22.59 -16.41 -28.84
CA GLN A 69 22.51 -15.50 -29.99
C GLN A 69 21.14 -14.83 -30.14
N GLU A 70 20.06 -15.51 -29.71
CA GLU A 70 18.69 -14.95 -29.72
C GLU A 70 18.53 -13.73 -28.82
N ILE A 71 19.34 -13.63 -27.76
CA ILE A 71 19.33 -12.50 -26.81
C ILE A 71 20.58 -11.63 -26.92
N ASP A 72 21.64 -12.09 -27.58
CA ASP A 72 22.86 -11.30 -27.80
C ASP A 72 22.69 -10.30 -28.95
N THR A 73 21.66 -9.46 -28.85
CA THR A 73 21.34 -8.44 -29.85
C THR A 73 21.35 -7.07 -29.21
N GLN A 74 21.79 -6.05 -29.97
CA GLN A 74 21.81 -4.67 -29.48
C GLN A 74 20.42 -4.19 -29.02
N LYS A 75 19.35 -4.68 -29.66
CA LYS A 75 17.97 -4.38 -29.31
C LYS A 75 17.60 -4.97 -27.94
N PHE A 76 17.96 -6.24 -27.69
CA PHE A 76 17.70 -6.88 -26.41
C PHE A 76 18.51 -6.26 -25.28
N TRP A 77 19.81 -6.01 -25.49
CA TRP A 77 20.65 -5.37 -24.48
C TRP A 77 20.15 -3.98 -24.11
N LYS A 78 19.70 -3.19 -25.09
CA LYS A 78 19.05 -1.89 -24.84
C LYS A 78 17.76 -2.05 -24.03
N TRP A 79 16.91 -3.00 -24.40
CA TRP A 79 15.68 -3.28 -23.65
C TRP A 79 15.97 -3.75 -22.21
N LEU A 80 16.97 -4.62 -22.03
CA LEU A 80 17.39 -5.12 -20.72
C LEU A 80 17.92 -3.99 -19.84
N GLU A 81 18.71 -3.09 -20.41
CA GLU A 81 19.18 -1.87 -19.77
C GLU A 81 17.99 -1.00 -19.33
N ASP A 82 17.06 -0.69 -20.24
CA ASP A 82 15.86 0.12 -19.94
C ASP A 82 14.95 -0.55 -18.88
N ALA A 83 14.78 -1.87 -18.95
CA ALA A 83 14.04 -2.65 -17.96
C ALA A 83 14.71 -2.64 -16.59
N SER A 84 16.06 -2.71 -16.55
CA SER A 84 16.83 -2.60 -15.31
C SER A 84 16.72 -1.20 -14.70
N PHE A 85 16.76 -0.15 -15.53
CA PHE A 85 16.58 1.23 -15.12
C PHE A 85 15.17 1.46 -14.54
N ALA A 86 14.15 0.95 -15.22
CA ALA A 86 12.77 1.01 -14.76
C ALA A 86 12.55 0.21 -13.45
N PHE A 87 13.20 -0.95 -13.29
CA PHE A 87 13.14 -1.74 -12.06
C PHE A 87 13.83 -1.04 -10.89
N LEU A 88 14.99 -0.43 -11.12
CA LEU A 88 15.75 0.30 -10.11
C LEU A 88 15.22 1.72 -9.83
N GLY A 89 14.18 2.17 -10.54
CA GLY A 89 13.60 3.51 -10.41
C GLY A 89 14.54 4.63 -10.87
N LYS A 90 15.52 4.31 -11.71
CA LYS A 90 16.49 5.26 -12.28
C LYS A 90 16.03 5.56 -13.70
N SER A 91 15.30 6.66 -13.92
CA SER A 91 14.98 7.07 -15.29
C SER A 91 16.28 7.39 -16.05
N ARG A 92 16.44 6.85 -17.26
CA ARG A 92 17.49 7.26 -18.20
C ARG A 92 17.29 8.76 -18.47
N GLY A 93 18.27 9.59 -18.11
CA GLY A 93 18.33 10.96 -18.63
C GLY A 93 18.48 10.90 -20.15
N PRO A 94 17.87 11.82 -20.92
CA PRO A 94 17.92 11.75 -22.37
C PRO A 94 19.38 11.78 -22.87
N ALA A 95 19.69 10.96 -23.87
CA ALA A 95 20.93 11.07 -24.62
C ALA A 95 20.96 12.43 -25.36
N PRO A 96 22.15 13.02 -25.62
CA PRO A 96 22.23 14.31 -26.30
C PRO A 96 21.67 14.18 -27.72
N GLY A 97 20.50 14.79 -28.00
CA GLY A 97 20.02 15.00 -29.38
C GLY A 97 18.57 14.63 -29.70
N GLU A 98 17.81 13.98 -28.81
CA GLU A 98 16.44 13.53 -29.16
C GLU A 98 15.37 14.25 -28.32
N GLN A 99 14.71 15.25 -28.93
CA GLN A 99 13.43 15.79 -28.45
C GLN A 99 12.31 14.86 -28.93
N VAL A 100 11.70 14.11 -28.01
CA VAL A 100 10.43 13.43 -28.30
C VAL A 100 9.42 13.77 -27.21
N ALA A 101 8.23 14.14 -27.68
CA ALA A 101 7.14 14.76 -26.96
C ALA A 101 6.77 14.08 -25.64
N ALA A 102 6.54 14.93 -24.64
CA ALA A 102 6.03 14.60 -23.32
C ALA A 102 4.72 13.80 -23.39
N ALA A 103 4.78 12.53 -23.00
CA ALA A 103 3.63 11.76 -22.55
C ALA A 103 3.95 11.18 -21.15
N GLY A 104 3.72 12.04 -20.15
CA GLY A 104 3.53 11.76 -18.72
C GLY A 104 4.09 10.46 -18.14
N ALA A 105 5.34 10.50 -17.66
CA ALA A 105 5.84 9.54 -16.68
C ALA A 105 6.51 10.30 -15.52
N SER A 106 5.71 10.40 -14.45
CA SER A 106 5.94 11.05 -13.17
C SER A 106 7.36 10.94 -12.62
N ALA A 107 7.95 12.12 -12.36
CA ALA A 107 8.87 12.47 -11.29
C ALA A 107 9.57 11.31 -10.56
N SER A 108 10.88 11.22 -10.83
CA SER A 108 11.88 10.70 -9.92
C SER A 108 11.57 11.13 -8.48
N SER A 109 11.27 10.17 -7.61
CA SER A 109 11.08 10.47 -6.19
C SER A 109 11.76 9.38 -5.38
N ASP A 110 12.64 9.80 -4.46
CA ASP A 110 13.32 8.96 -3.48
C ASP A 110 12.43 7.79 -3.04
N PRO A 111 12.92 6.54 -2.98
CA PRO A 111 12.12 5.38 -2.55
C PRO A 111 11.45 5.58 -1.18
N LYS A 112 12.03 6.42 -0.30
CA LYS A 112 11.45 6.83 1.00
C LYS A 112 10.42 7.98 0.92
N LYS A 113 10.41 8.78 -0.14
CA LYS A 113 9.41 9.82 -0.44
C LYS A 113 8.25 9.30 -1.30
N SER A 114 8.50 8.31 -2.15
CA SER A 114 7.49 7.62 -2.96
C SER A 114 6.85 6.41 -2.26
N MET A 115 6.88 6.38 -0.93
CA MET A 115 6.16 5.34 -0.20
C MET A 115 4.66 5.48 -0.48
N PRO A 116 3.93 4.41 -0.85
CA PRO A 116 2.55 4.50 -1.31
C PRO A 116 1.61 5.25 -0.35
N TRP A 117 1.82 5.14 0.96
CA TRP A 117 1.03 5.86 1.96
C TRP A 117 1.32 7.35 2.01
N LYS A 118 2.56 7.79 1.72
CA LYS A 118 2.88 9.23 1.66
C LYS A 118 2.26 9.91 0.45
N VAL A 119 2.12 9.17 -0.65
CA VAL A 119 1.51 9.66 -1.90
C VAL A 119 -0.01 9.59 -1.81
N LEU A 120 -0.56 8.43 -1.43
CA LEU A 120 -2.00 8.18 -1.42
C LEU A 120 -2.69 8.69 -0.15
N LYS A 121 -1.93 8.95 0.92
CA LYS A 121 -2.42 9.43 2.22
C LYS A 121 -3.60 8.58 2.68
N GLN A 122 -4.71 9.19 3.08
CA GLN A 122 -5.97 8.52 3.46
C GLN A 122 -6.36 7.36 2.53
N ARG A 123 -6.21 7.51 1.21
CA ARG A 123 -6.61 6.48 0.24
C ARG A 123 -5.83 5.19 0.43
N TRP A 124 -4.56 5.24 0.88
CA TRP A 124 -3.79 4.03 1.20
C TRP A 124 -4.44 3.22 2.32
N HIS A 125 -4.94 3.90 3.35
CA HIS A 125 -5.50 3.24 4.52
C HIS A 125 -6.80 2.51 4.20
N SER A 126 -7.56 2.97 3.20
CA SER A 126 -8.75 2.28 2.67
C SER A 126 -8.42 1.06 1.80
N LEU A 127 -7.20 0.95 1.24
CA LEU A 127 -6.84 -0.20 0.40
C LEU A 127 -6.55 -1.44 1.25
N ARG A 128 -6.88 -2.62 0.71
CA ARG A 128 -6.42 -3.91 1.27
C ARG A 128 -4.92 -4.16 1.08
N LYS A 129 -4.25 -3.34 0.27
CA LYS A 129 -2.81 -3.36 0.16
C LYS A 129 -2.18 -2.82 1.46
N GLY A 130 -1.11 -3.47 1.91
CA GLY A 130 -0.36 -3.09 3.12
C GLY A 130 -0.74 -3.84 4.39
N PHE A 131 -1.69 -4.77 4.35
CA PHE A 131 -1.89 -5.76 5.42
C PHE A 131 -0.79 -6.84 5.39
N PRO A 132 -0.53 -7.51 6.52
CA PRO A 132 0.35 -8.68 6.56
C PRO A 132 -0.08 -9.75 5.55
N ALA A 133 0.88 -10.38 4.88
CA ALA A 133 0.60 -11.40 3.87
C ALA A 133 -0.05 -12.64 4.51
N GLY A 134 -1.09 -13.19 3.86
CA GLY A 134 -1.78 -14.40 4.34
C GLY A 134 -2.72 -14.19 5.53
N ALA A 135 -2.90 -12.95 5.99
CA ALA A 135 -3.83 -12.66 7.09
C ALA A 135 -5.27 -12.50 6.60
N ASP A 136 -6.21 -13.06 7.36
CA ASP A 136 -7.65 -12.83 7.14
C ASP A 136 -8.07 -11.50 7.81
N ILE A 137 -8.72 -10.63 7.03
CA ILE A 137 -9.07 -9.27 7.46
C ILE A 137 -10.53 -9.26 7.88
N VAL A 138 -10.78 -9.20 9.18
CA VAL A 138 -12.14 -9.40 9.75
C VAL A 138 -13.03 -8.16 9.71
N TRP A 139 -12.61 -7.08 9.04
CA TRP A 139 -13.33 -5.80 9.04
C TRP A 139 -13.48 -5.18 7.64
N PRO A 140 -14.67 -4.68 7.25
CA PRO A 140 -14.91 -4.07 5.92
C PRO A 140 -14.11 -2.78 5.68
N ALA A 141 -13.64 -2.53 4.46
CA ALA A 141 -12.79 -1.37 4.14
C ALA A 141 -13.49 -0.04 4.39
N GLU A 142 -14.82 -0.04 4.19
CA GLU A 142 -15.73 1.08 4.37
C GLU A 142 -15.80 1.53 5.83
N THR A 143 -15.47 0.66 6.79
CA THR A 143 -15.43 0.97 8.23
C THR A 143 -14.52 2.16 8.52
N LEU A 144 -13.42 2.31 7.76
CA LEU A 144 -12.53 3.47 7.89
C LEU A 144 -13.25 4.78 7.52
N SER A 145 -13.94 4.83 6.38
CA SER A 145 -14.65 6.03 5.93
C SER A 145 -15.75 6.43 6.90
N VAL A 146 -16.48 5.44 7.44
CA VAL A 146 -17.52 5.65 8.45
C VAL A 146 -16.91 6.17 9.75
N PHE A 147 -15.78 5.61 10.19
CA PHE A 147 -15.11 6.08 11.40
C PHE A 147 -14.55 7.51 11.25
N ILE A 148 -13.98 7.86 10.10
CA ILE A 148 -13.55 9.23 9.80
C ILE A 148 -14.75 10.20 9.88
N GLN A 149 -15.91 9.81 9.36
CA GLN A 149 -17.13 10.60 9.47
C GLN A 149 -17.59 10.76 10.93
N ALA A 150 -17.49 9.71 11.74
CA ALA A 150 -17.80 9.78 13.18
C ALA A 150 -16.88 10.77 13.90
N ILE A 151 -15.58 10.77 13.60
CA ILE A 151 -14.62 11.74 14.14
C ILE A 151 -14.96 13.17 13.71
N HIS A 152 -15.30 13.40 12.44
CA HIS A 152 -15.69 14.72 11.97
C HIS A 152 -16.93 15.25 12.70
N GLN A 153 -17.91 14.39 12.96
CA GLN A 153 -19.13 14.75 13.70
C GLN A 153 -18.89 14.99 15.19
N SER A 154 -18.02 14.19 15.83
CA SER A 154 -17.81 14.26 17.28
C SER A 154 -16.74 15.26 17.71
N ALA A 155 -15.68 15.43 16.92
CA ALA A 155 -14.46 16.14 17.32
C ALA A 155 -13.97 17.17 16.30
N GLY A 156 -14.83 17.59 15.37
CA GLY A 156 -14.51 18.47 14.24
C GLY A 156 -13.55 19.64 14.54
N GLY A 157 -12.84 20.10 13.51
CA GLY A 157 -11.84 21.16 13.60
C GLY A 157 -10.40 20.67 13.75
N GLY A 158 -10.18 19.40 14.12
CA GLY A 158 -8.85 18.79 14.13
C GLY A 158 -8.36 18.37 12.74
N ARG A 159 -7.11 17.90 12.67
CA ARG A 159 -6.45 17.48 11.42
C ARG A 159 -6.01 16.03 11.46
N TRP A 160 -6.24 15.31 10.36
CA TRP A 160 -5.66 13.99 10.14
C TRP A 160 -4.23 14.09 9.59
N ARG A 161 -3.34 13.24 10.10
CA ARG A 161 -2.01 12.96 9.57
C ARG A 161 -1.94 11.52 9.07
N TRP A 162 -1.52 11.35 7.83
CA TRP A 162 -1.48 10.09 7.08
C TRP A 162 -0.05 9.80 6.64
N ASP A 163 0.86 9.93 7.60
CA ASP A 163 2.30 10.05 7.33
C ASP A 163 2.98 8.65 7.44
N GLU A 164 2.28 7.69 8.02
CA GLU A 164 2.73 6.34 8.33
C GLU A 164 1.94 5.26 7.58
N GLN A 165 2.58 4.10 7.38
CA GLN A 165 2.03 3.03 6.56
C GLN A 165 0.81 2.35 7.19
N THR A 166 0.82 2.19 8.51
CA THR A 166 -0.16 1.36 9.23
C THR A 166 -1.07 2.17 10.14
N ILE A 167 -0.68 3.42 10.43
CA ILE A 167 -1.31 4.27 11.44
C ILE A 167 -1.72 5.60 10.81
N ALA A 168 -2.88 6.09 11.22
CA ALA A 168 -3.30 7.47 10.99
C ALA A 168 -3.46 8.17 12.33
N ARG A 169 -3.10 9.44 12.41
CA ARG A 169 -3.24 10.22 13.65
C ARG A 169 -4.21 11.37 13.46
N TYR A 170 -5.02 11.64 14.46
CA TYR A 170 -5.86 12.82 14.49
C TYR A 170 -5.44 13.72 15.65
N ILE A 171 -5.19 14.99 15.32
CA ILE A 171 -4.73 16.00 16.25
C ILE A 171 -5.83 17.04 16.40
N LEU A 172 -6.27 17.26 17.64
CA LEU A 172 -7.28 18.27 17.96
C LEU A 172 -6.76 19.70 17.69
N PRO A 173 -7.65 20.69 17.50
CA PRO A 173 -7.25 22.09 17.40
C PRO A 173 -6.40 22.52 18.59
N GLY A 174 -5.32 23.27 18.36
CA GLY A 174 -4.43 23.75 19.41
C GLY A 174 -3.46 22.70 20.00
N GLN A 175 -3.63 21.42 19.68
CA GLN A 175 -2.77 20.36 20.22
C GLN A 175 -1.55 20.06 19.32
N LYS A 176 -0.44 19.71 19.96
CA LYS A 176 0.78 19.19 19.32
C LYS A 176 0.75 17.66 19.19
N GLU A 177 0.31 16.99 20.25
CA GLU A 177 0.23 15.53 20.33
C GLU A 177 -1.07 14.96 19.73
N PRO A 178 -1.05 13.71 19.25
CA PRO A 178 -2.23 13.06 18.68
C PRO A 178 -3.23 12.65 19.77
N TRP A 179 -4.44 13.20 19.68
CA TRP A 179 -5.58 12.76 20.50
C TRP A 179 -6.04 11.35 20.13
N LEU A 180 -5.94 10.98 18.85
CA LEU A 180 -6.35 9.67 18.36
C LEU A 180 -5.26 9.06 17.47
N ILE A 181 -4.98 7.80 17.70
CA ILE A 181 -4.14 6.94 16.86
C ILE A 181 -5.04 5.83 16.31
N LEU A 182 -5.11 5.71 15.00
CA LEU A 182 -5.94 4.74 14.29
C LEU A 182 -5.04 3.73 13.58
N HIS A 183 -5.07 2.48 14.02
CA HIS A 183 -4.38 1.37 13.37
C HIS A 183 -5.27 0.79 12.27
N THR A 184 -4.82 0.96 11.03
CA THR A 184 -5.59 0.68 9.80
C THR A 184 -5.13 -0.56 9.04
N LYS A 185 -4.06 -1.22 9.49
CA LYS A 185 -3.47 -2.40 8.85
C LYS A 185 -3.35 -3.59 9.81
N ARG A 186 -4.24 -3.64 10.80
CA ARG A 186 -4.40 -4.74 11.75
C ARG A 186 -5.50 -5.67 11.23
N PRO A 187 -5.20 -6.94 10.91
CA PRO A 187 -6.20 -7.90 10.43
C PRO A 187 -7.37 -8.09 11.40
N GLU A 188 -7.09 -8.06 12.70
CA GLU A 188 -8.03 -8.29 13.81
C GLU A 188 -9.09 -7.19 14.01
N GLY A 189 -8.89 -6.01 13.42
CA GLY A 189 -9.85 -4.91 13.49
C GLY A 189 -9.25 -3.56 13.11
N LEU A 190 -10.12 -2.59 12.84
CA LEU A 190 -9.74 -1.19 12.80
C LEU A 190 -9.65 -0.72 14.27
N ILE A 191 -8.45 -0.46 14.78
CA ILE A 191 -8.25 -0.16 16.21
C ILE A 191 -8.03 1.34 16.40
N ALA A 192 -8.89 1.98 17.17
CA ALA A 192 -8.76 3.37 17.60
C ALA A 192 -8.23 3.42 19.03
N VAL A 193 -7.19 4.21 19.26
CA VAL A 193 -6.60 4.49 20.56
C VAL A 193 -6.72 5.98 20.83
N LEU A 194 -7.52 6.35 21.82
CA LEU A 194 -7.68 7.73 22.26
C LEU A 194 -6.68 8.00 23.39
N ASN A 195 -5.91 9.07 23.27
CA ASN A 195 -4.94 9.48 24.28
C ASN A 195 -5.49 10.66 25.08
N GLY A 196 -5.37 10.57 26.40
CA GLY A 196 -5.74 11.64 27.33
C GLY A 196 -4.91 11.59 28.62
N PRO A 197 -5.12 12.55 29.53
CA PRO A 197 -4.57 12.44 30.87
C PRO A 197 -5.26 11.31 31.63
N ALA A 198 -4.61 10.79 32.68
CA ALA A 198 -5.21 9.79 33.56
C ALA A 198 -6.53 10.26 34.20
N GLY A 199 -7.43 9.33 34.49
CA GLY A 199 -8.69 9.55 35.20
C GLY A 199 -9.92 9.66 34.31
N TYR A 200 -9.83 9.26 33.03
CA TYR A 200 -11.00 9.25 32.17
C TYR A 200 -11.89 8.05 32.48
N ASP A 201 -13.07 8.30 33.02
CA ASP A 201 -14.08 7.25 33.23
C ASP A 201 -15.25 7.39 32.23
N PRO A 202 -15.45 6.41 31.33
CA PRO A 202 -16.62 6.38 30.46
C PRO A 202 -17.94 6.05 31.20
N GLY A 203 -17.90 5.52 32.43
CA GLY A 203 -19.08 5.12 33.21
C GLY A 203 -20.00 4.15 32.44
N ASP A 204 -21.31 4.32 32.57
CA ASP A 204 -22.36 3.51 31.90
C ASP A 204 -22.25 3.49 30.37
N LEU A 205 -21.50 4.42 29.77
CA LEU A 205 -21.28 4.43 28.34
C LEU A 205 -20.50 3.21 27.87
N LYS A 206 -19.65 2.62 28.72
CA LYS A 206 -18.88 1.41 28.42
C LYS A 206 -19.79 0.23 28.11
N ASP A 207 -20.87 0.08 28.87
CA ASP A 207 -21.83 -1.03 28.73
C ASP A 207 -22.77 -0.84 27.54
N SER A 208 -22.93 0.41 27.09
CA SER A 208 -23.78 0.78 25.95
C SER A 208 -23.07 0.67 24.58
N LEU A 209 -21.80 0.27 24.55
CA LEU A 209 -21.01 0.20 23.32
C LEU A 209 -21.13 -1.18 22.65
N PRO A 210 -21.24 -1.23 21.31
CA PRO A 210 -21.38 -2.50 20.58
C PRO A 210 -20.05 -3.27 20.42
N MET A 211 -19.02 -2.87 21.17
CA MET A 211 -17.69 -3.48 21.21
C MET A 211 -17.05 -3.23 22.57
N PRO A 212 -16.13 -4.10 23.03
CA PRO A 212 -15.41 -3.87 24.27
C PRO A 212 -14.50 -2.65 24.16
N VAL A 213 -14.42 -1.91 25.27
CA VAL A 213 -13.45 -0.83 25.47
C VAL A 213 -12.39 -1.28 26.45
N GLN A 214 -11.13 -1.13 26.06
CA GLN A 214 -9.98 -1.39 26.91
C GLN A 214 -9.38 -0.07 27.34
N ILE A 215 -9.12 0.06 28.63
CA ILE A 215 -8.48 1.23 29.22
C ILE A 215 -7.13 0.79 29.76
N THR A 216 -6.07 1.51 29.41
CA THR A 216 -4.70 1.19 29.83
C THR A 216 -3.99 2.45 30.28
N SER A 217 -3.42 2.40 31.48
CA SER A 217 -2.56 3.45 32.01
C SER A 217 -1.18 3.35 31.35
N ALA A 218 -0.69 4.45 30.81
CA ALA A 218 0.67 4.58 30.29
C ALA A 218 1.61 5.15 31.37
N GLU A 219 2.90 4.87 31.26
CA GLU A 219 3.93 5.25 32.26
C GLU A 219 4.01 6.77 32.51
N ASP A 220 3.64 7.61 31.53
CA ASP A 220 3.75 9.07 31.61
C ASP A 220 2.54 9.77 32.28
N GLY A 221 1.73 9.06 33.06
CA GLY A 221 0.49 9.61 33.63
C GLY A 221 -0.60 9.90 32.57
N LYS A 222 -0.44 9.32 31.38
CA LYS A 222 -1.42 9.33 30.30
C LYS A 222 -2.25 8.06 30.35
N GLU A 223 -3.45 8.12 29.81
CA GLU A 223 -4.35 6.98 29.72
C GLU A 223 -4.79 6.80 28.27
N GLN A 224 -4.93 5.53 27.89
CA GLN A 224 -5.31 5.13 26.54
C GLN A 224 -6.63 4.38 26.58
N VAL A 225 -7.60 4.89 25.82
CA VAL A 225 -8.88 4.24 25.59
C VAL A 225 -8.84 3.58 24.22
N GLN A 226 -8.77 2.25 24.20
CA GLN A 226 -8.68 1.44 23.00
C GLN A 226 -10.03 0.80 22.63
N ILE A 227 -10.38 0.90 21.35
CA ILE A 227 -11.63 0.40 20.77
C ILE A 227 -11.30 -0.32 19.46
N SER A 228 -11.80 -1.55 19.28
CA SER A 228 -11.62 -2.31 18.04
C SER A 228 -12.93 -2.41 17.26
N PHE A 229 -12.90 -2.03 15.99
CA PHE A 229 -14.05 -2.09 15.07
C PHE A 229 -13.86 -3.23 14.07
N THR A 230 -14.81 -4.17 14.07
CA THR A 230 -14.88 -5.31 13.13
C THR A 230 -16.08 -5.24 12.20
N LYS A 231 -17.10 -4.44 12.55
CA LYS A 231 -18.34 -4.30 11.77
C LYS A 231 -18.58 -2.86 11.32
N LEU A 232 -19.14 -2.70 10.13
CA LEU A 232 -19.43 -1.39 9.53
C LEU A 232 -20.37 -0.50 10.37
N GLN A 233 -21.29 -1.10 11.13
CA GLN A 233 -22.27 -0.35 11.93
C GLN A 233 -21.68 0.20 13.23
N GLN A 234 -20.60 -0.40 13.73
CA GLN A 234 -20.03 -0.03 15.03
C GLN A 234 -19.59 1.44 15.10
N PRO A 235 -18.85 2.02 14.13
CA PRO A 235 -18.53 3.44 14.18
C PRO A 235 -19.73 4.39 14.00
N ARG A 236 -20.86 3.91 13.46
CA ARG A 236 -22.10 4.71 13.30
C ARG A 236 -22.87 4.86 14.60
N ASP A 237 -22.59 3.96 15.54
CA ASP A 237 -23.31 3.86 16.79
C ASP A 237 -23.27 5.21 17.55
N ARG A 238 -24.41 5.56 18.16
CA ARG A 238 -24.56 6.81 18.88
C ARG A 238 -23.67 6.83 20.13
N SER A 239 -23.50 5.70 20.80
CA SER A 239 -22.64 5.55 21.98
C SER A 239 -21.18 5.79 21.62
N VAL A 240 -20.73 5.33 20.44
CA VAL A 240 -19.36 5.60 19.94
C VAL A 240 -19.16 7.10 19.72
N ARG A 241 -20.11 7.77 19.05
CA ARG A 241 -20.01 9.23 18.85
C ARG A 241 -20.03 10.01 20.16
N LYS A 242 -20.82 9.56 21.14
CA LYS A 242 -20.87 10.13 22.49
C LYS A 242 -19.53 9.96 23.19
N LEU A 243 -18.92 8.78 23.13
CA LEU A 243 -17.62 8.49 23.73
C LEU A 243 -16.52 9.39 23.15
N LEU A 244 -16.49 9.52 21.82
CA LEU A 244 -15.54 10.40 21.14
C LEU A 244 -15.71 11.87 21.59
N SER A 245 -16.95 12.36 21.72
CA SER A 245 -17.19 13.72 22.18
C SER A 245 -16.82 13.95 23.65
N THR A 246 -17.21 13.04 24.55
CA THR A 246 -16.93 13.18 25.99
C THR A 246 -15.44 13.06 26.27
N HIS A 247 -14.73 12.14 25.60
CA HIS A 247 -13.29 12.01 25.71
C HIS A 247 -12.56 13.24 25.19
N ARG A 248 -12.98 13.81 24.04
CA ARG A 248 -12.43 15.08 23.55
C ARG A 248 -12.59 16.20 24.56
N ASP A 249 -13.78 16.36 25.13
CA ASP A 249 -14.08 17.43 26.07
C ASP A 249 -13.26 17.29 27.36
N TYR A 250 -13.08 16.05 27.82
CA TYR A 250 -12.20 15.73 28.95
C TYR A 250 -10.75 16.18 28.68
N VAL A 251 -10.17 15.78 27.55
CA VAL A 251 -8.80 16.16 27.16
C VAL A 251 -8.66 17.67 26.95
N SER A 252 -9.68 18.32 26.41
CA SER A 252 -9.66 19.77 26.18
C SER A 252 -9.71 20.56 27.50
N LYS A 253 -10.50 20.10 28.48
CA LYS A 253 -10.57 20.71 29.81
C LYS A 253 -9.27 20.57 30.58
N SER A 254 -8.65 19.39 30.56
CA SER A 254 -7.39 19.16 31.27
C SER A 254 -6.24 20.01 30.76
N GLN A 255 -6.27 20.43 29.49
CA GLN A 255 -5.24 21.32 28.93
C GLN A 255 -5.50 22.80 29.15
N ALA A 256 -6.73 23.20 29.47
CA ALA A 256 -7.04 24.59 29.84
C ALA A 256 -6.63 24.93 31.28
N THR A 257 -6.39 23.91 32.11
CA THR A 257 -6.01 24.05 33.53
C THR A 257 -4.49 24.12 33.73
N VAL A 258 -3.69 23.99 32.66
CA VAL A 258 -2.22 24.07 32.66
C VAL A 258 -1.79 25.36 31.97
#